data_AF-Q4RJK0-F1
#
_entry.id   AF-Q4RJK0-F1
#
_cell.length_a   1.000
_cell.length_b   1.000
_cell.length_c   1.000
_cell.angle_alpha   90.00
_cell.angle_beta   90.00
_cell.angle_gamma   90.00
#
_symmetry.space_group_name_H-M   'P 1'
#
loop_
_entity.id
_entity.type
_entity.pdbx_description
1 polymer ?
#
loop_
_entity_poly.entity_id
_entity_poly.type
_entity_poly.pdbx_seq_one_letter_code
_entity_poly.pdbx_strand_id
1 'polypeptide(L)'
;CRPRPFDQEATDFVYVKHRVLQPESGAFNLISPCHEYKSFLTAATLDRTRLQAKFAREVLKFAIGCMNIRSNGTIHFGVADSKESTDYTHGEIIGIPVEEKDIYVDTLNYIERCVPTDSSHVHQCVRSPRFIEVMDQKGTEKSFVVEVDVVPSLSIVKNKVYAVRLPNFKESTNKVEFEKKQVLRRVGASTNPVLEEGLKHVCDIEKNPEKAIQLLEEAFQQFREDAFIAQTLARLHYTYKMFEQAEHWAETATKKQPNNSCLLDTKGQVYKKWFQ
;
A
#
# COMPACT_ATOMS: atom_id res chain seq x y z
N CYS A 1 -6.27 4.24 -24.87
CA CYS A 1 -7.47 3.48 -24.47
C CYS A 1 -8.15 4.23 -23.31
N ARG A 2 -9.46 4.12 -23.11
CA ARG A 2 -10.13 4.72 -21.94
C ARG A 2 -10.41 3.62 -20.91
N PRO A 3 -10.24 3.87 -19.62
CA PRO A 3 -10.64 2.92 -18.59
C PRO A 3 -12.16 2.80 -18.54
N ARG A 4 -12.65 1.74 -17.91
CA ARG A 4 -14.06 1.59 -17.56
C ARG A 4 -14.52 2.82 -16.74
N PRO A 5 -15.77 3.30 -16.92
CA PRO A 5 -16.32 4.39 -16.10
C PRO A 5 -16.27 4.07 -14.59
N PHE A 6 -15.66 4.95 -13.80
CA PHE A 6 -15.46 4.76 -12.35
C PHE A 6 -16.78 4.60 -11.56
N ASP A 7 -16.78 3.69 -10.59
CA ASP A 7 -17.91 3.33 -9.69
C ASP A 7 -19.24 3.00 -10.39
N GLN A 8 -19.18 2.58 -11.66
CA GLN A 8 -20.35 2.21 -12.46
C GLN A 8 -20.30 0.73 -12.88
N GLU A 9 -21.46 0.10 -12.90
CA GLU A 9 -21.62 -1.19 -13.57
C GLU A 9 -21.60 -0.95 -15.09
N ALA A 10 -20.63 -1.55 -15.77
CA ALA A 10 -20.50 -1.48 -17.22
C ALA A 10 -20.46 -2.91 -17.75
N THR A 11 -21.64 -3.51 -17.92
CA THR A 11 -21.80 -4.93 -18.27
C THR A 11 -21.24 -5.30 -19.64
N ASP A 12 -21.20 -4.35 -20.57
CA ASP A 12 -20.76 -4.57 -21.96
C ASP A 12 -19.36 -3.98 -22.23
N PHE A 13 -18.65 -3.56 -21.19
CA PHE A 13 -17.32 -2.98 -21.34
C PHE A 13 -16.27 -4.08 -21.47
N VAL A 14 -15.42 -3.97 -22.51
CA VAL A 14 -14.33 -4.89 -22.79
C VAL A 14 -13.05 -4.12 -23.07
N TYR A 15 -11.93 -4.68 -22.63
CA TYR A 15 -10.62 -4.18 -23.01
C TYR A 15 -10.13 -4.87 -24.27
N VAL A 16 -9.21 -4.23 -24.99
CA VAL A 16 -8.52 -4.82 -26.14
C VAL A 16 -7.05 -4.95 -25.78
N LYS A 17 -6.51 -6.16 -25.90
CA LYS A 17 -5.12 -6.48 -25.59
C LYS A 17 -4.15 -5.58 -26.37
N HIS A 18 -3.00 -5.27 -25.78
CA HIS A 18 -1.96 -4.37 -26.31
C HIS A 18 -2.35 -2.90 -26.49
N ARG A 19 -3.60 -2.52 -26.17
CA ARG A 19 -3.92 -1.10 -26.07
C ARG A 19 -3.34 -0.53 -24.77
N VAL A 20 -2.91 0.72 -24.83
CA VAL A 20 -2.33 1.42 -23.70
C VAL A 20 -3.38 2.31 -23.04
N LEU A 21 -3.60 2.14 -21.73
CA LEU A 21 -4.39 3.04 -20.89
C LEU A 21 -3.66 4.37 -20.70
N GLN A 22 -4.37 5.40 -20.26
CA GLN A 22 -3.70 6.67 -19.94
C GLN A 22 -2.71 6.46 -18.78
N PRO A 23 -1.59 7.21 -18.72
CA PRO A 23 -0.63 7.09 -17.64
C PRO A 23 -1.28 7.22 -16.26
N GLU A 24 -0.73 6.54 -15.26
CA GLU A 24 -1.18 6.65 -13.88
C GLU A 24 -1.16 8.13 -13.44
N SER A 25 -2.34 8.70 -13.23
CA SER A 25 -2.48 10.02 -12.62
C SER A 25 -2.37 9.89 -11.10
N GLY A 26 -1.49 10.68 -10.50
CA GLY A 26 -1.62 10.99 -9.08
C GLY A 26 -2.83 11.86 -8.80
N ALA A 27 -3.07 12.19 -7.53
CA ALA A 27 -4.07 13.18 -7.15
C ALA A 27 -3.65 14.59 -7.61
N PHE A 28 -3.74 14.87 -8.91
CA PHE A 28 -3.47 16.18 -9.50
C PHE A 28 -4.68 17.11 -9.36
N ASN A 29 -5.89 16.54 -9.39
CA ASN A 29 -7.13 17.21 -9.00
C ASN A 29 -8.02 16.19 -8.25
N LEU A 30 -8.75 16.63 -7.22
CA LEU A 30 -9.65 15.75 -6.42
C LEU A 30 -10.90 15.29 -7.20
N ILE A 31 -10.89 15.46 -8.53
CA ILE A 31 -12.05 15.28 -9.41
C ILE A 31 -11.88 13.99 -10.21
N SER A 32 -10.71 13.77 -10.81
CA SER A 32 -10.44 12.56 -11.59
C SER A 32 -9.96 11.42 -10.68
N PRO A 33 -10.51 10.20 -10.83
CA PRO A 33 -10.00 9.05 -10.10
C PRO A 33 -8.54 8.78 -10.49
N CYS A 34 -7.71 8.45 -9.50
CA CYS A 34 -6.36 7.99 -9.77
C CYS A 34 -6.36 6.55 -10.27
N HIS A 35 -5.32 6.17 -11.00
CA HIS A 35 -5.16 4.80 -11.49
C HIS A 35 -3.85 4.22 -10.98
N GLU A 36 -3.87 2.96 -10.55
CA GLU A 36 -2.68 2.17 -10.23
C GLU A 36 -2.71 0.87 -11.06
N TYR A 37 -1.60 0.55 -11.72
CA TYR A 37 -1.46 -0.61 -12.61
C TYR A 37 -0.57 -1.66 -11.95
N LYS A 38 -0.98 -2.93 -12.10
CA LYS A 38 -0.22 -4.12 -11.70
C LYS A 38 -0.27 -5.12 -12.83
N SER A 39 0.91 -5.56 -13.27
CA SER A 39 0.98 -6.64 -14.26
C SER A 39 0.29 -7.89 -13.71
N PHE A 40 0.69 -8.32 -12.52
CA PHE A 40 0.09 -9.42 -11.76
C PHE A 40 0.07 -10.78 -12.50
N LEU A 41 0.72 -10.90 -13.66
CA LEU A 41 0.79 -12.11 -14.49
C LEU A 41 1.31 -13.32 -13.69
N THR A 42 2.46 -13.14 -13.03
CA THR A 42 3.08 -14.21 -12.23
C THR A 42 2.28 -14.51 -10.96
N ALA A 43 1.65 -13.49 -10.36
CA ALA A 43 0.89 -13.67 -9.13
C ALA A 43 -0.45 -14.38 -9.35
N ALA A 44 -1.07 -14.19 -10.52
CA ALA A 44 -2.33 -14.81 -10.91
C ALA A 44 -2.23 -16.33 -11.11
N THR A 45 -1.04 -16.87 -11.32
CA THR A 45 -0.80 -18.32 -11.53
C THR A 45 -0.35 -19.05 -10.26
N LEU A 46 -0.26 -18.35 -9.13
CA LEU A 46 0.11 -18.95 -7.84
C LEU A 46 -1.06 -19.70 -7.22
N ASP A 47 -0.76 -20.53 -6.22
CA ASP A 47 -1.80 -21.17 -5.42
C ASP A 47 -2.70 -20.12 -4.73
N ARG A 48 -3.91 -20.58 -4.38
CA ARG A 48 -4.96 -19.77 -3.76
C ARG A 48 -4.46 -18.88 -2.62
N THR A 49 -3.62 -19.40 -1.72
CA THR A 49 -3.20 -18.63 -0.54
C THR A 49 -2.24 -17.51 -0.91
N ARG A 50 -1.26 -17.81 -1.78
CA ARG A 50 -0.28 -16.82 -2.27
C ARG A 50 -0.94 -15.74 -3.12
N LEU A 51 -1.84 -16.14 -4.03
CA LEU A 51 -2.60 -15.22 -4.87
C LEU A 51 -3.42 -14.26 -4.01
N GLN A 52 -4.20 -14.78 -3.05
CA GLN A 52 -4.99 -13.95 -2.13
C GLN A 52 -4.13 -12.98 -1.33
N ALA A 53 -3.01 -13.44 -0.76
CA ALA A 53 -2.13 -12.57 0.01
C ALA A 53 -1.54 -11.44 -0.84
N LYS A 54 -1.12 -11.72 -2.08
CA LYS A 54 -0.60 -10.70 -3.01
C LYS A 54 -1.68 -9.74 -3.48
N PHE A 55 -2.86 -10.24 -3.83
CA PHE A 55 -3.98 -9.40 -4.26
C PHE A 55 -4.44 -8.49 -3.11
N ALA A 56 -4.61 -9.04 -1.90
CA ALA A 56 -4.97 -8.28 -0.69
C ALA A 56 -3.98 -7.16 -0.44
N ARG A 57 -2.68 -7.49 -0.51
CA ARG A 57 -1.61 -6.53 -0.27
C ARG A 57 -1.74 -5.32 -1.19
N GLU A 58 -1.86 -5.52 -2.49
CA GLU A 58 -1.90 -4.42 -3.45
C GLU A 58 -3.21 -3.63 -3.34
N VAL A 59 -4.36 -4.31 -3.20
CA VAL A 59 -5.67 -3.65 -3.01
C VAL A 59 -5.67 -2.80 -1.74
N LEU A 60 -5.27 -3.36 -0.59
CA LEU A 60 -5.30 -2.65 0.69
C LEU A 60 -4.27 -1.53 0.74
N LYS A 61 -3.10 -1.71 0.14
CA LYS A 61 -2.08 -0.66 0.01
C LYS A 61 -2.67 0.53 -0.73
N PHE A 62 -3.20 0.29 -1.94
CA PHE A 62 -3.82 1.32 -2.78
C PHE A 62 -5.01 1.99 -2.08
N ALA A 63 -5.92 1.20 -1.52
CA ALA A 63 -7.13 1.69 -0.87
C ALA A 63 -6.82 2.61 0.31
N ILE A 64 -5.90 2.21 1.19
CA ILE A 64 -5.53 3.02 2.36
C ILE A 64 -4.81 4.29 1.92
N GLY A 65 -3.96 4.22 0.89
CA GLY A 65 -3.36 5.39 0.27
C GLY A 65 -4.42 6.39 -0.22
N CYS A 66 -5.41 5.91 -0.96
CA CYS A 66 -6.52 6.70 -1.49
C CYS A 66 -7.40 7.31 -0.38
N MET A 67 -7.76 6.51 0.63
CA MET A 67 -8.56 6.96 1.78
C MET A 67 -7.86 8.06 2.58
N ASN A 68 -6.54 7.95 2.77
CA ASN A 68 -5.77 8.94 3.53
C ASN A 68 -5.60 10.27 2.80
N ILE A 69 -5.63 10.30 1.47
CA ILE A 69 -5.62 11.55 0.69
C ILE A 69 -7.01 11.95 0.17
N ARG A 70 -8.06 11.21 0.53
CA ARG A 70 -9.45 11.41 0.07
C ARG A 70 -9.58 11.50 -1.45
N SER A 71 -8.86 10.63 -2.17
CA SER A 71 -8.93 10.55 -3.62
C SER A 71 -9.67 9.29 -4.05
N ASN A 72 -10.61 9.43 -4.97
CA ASN A 72 -11.14 8.29 -5.70
C ASN A 72 -10.03 7.61 -6.51
N GLY A 73 -10.16 6.31 -6.75
CA GLY A 73 -9.22 5.62 -7.65
C GLY A 73 -9.57 4.19 -7.97
N THR A 74 -8.97 3.68 -9.04
CA THR A 74 -9.10 2.29 -9.49
C THR A 74 -7.71 1.66 -9.57
N ILE A 75 -7.53 0.51 -8.92
CA ILE A 75 -6.37 -0.35 -9.16
C ILE A 75 -6.74 -1.42 -10.20
N HIS A 76 -5.86 -1.62 -11.17
CA HIS A 76 -6.04 -2.54 -12.30
C HIS A 76 -4.97 -3.63 -12.26
N PHE A 77 -5.41 -4.88 -12.32
CA PHE A 77 -4.54 -6.06 -12.40
C PHE A 77 -4.64 -6.66 -13.82
N GLY A 78 -3.51 -7.02 -14.42
CA GLY A 78 -3.42 -7.38 -15.85
C GLY A 78 -3.11 -6.19 -16.76
N VAL A 79 -2.56 -5.10 -16.19
CA VAL A 79 -2.06 -3.94 -16.94
C VAL A 79 -0.59 -3.76 -16.59
N ALA A 80 0.27 -3.66 -17.61
CA ALA A 80 1.71 -3.52 -17.44
C ALA A 80 2.07 -2.35 -16.54
N ASP A 81 2.86 -2.63 -15.51
CA ASP A 81 3.49 -1.60 -14.68
C ASP A 81 4.95 -1.40 -15.10
N SER A 82 5.56 -0.31 -14.67
CA SER A 82 6.93 0.03 -15.05
C SER A 82 7.99 -0.75 -14.26
N LYS A 83 7.61 -1.74 -13.43
CA LYS A 83 8.50 -2.42 -12.47
C LYS A 83 8.68 -3.90 -12.78
N GLU A 84 7.65 -4.58 -13.24
CA GLU A 84 7.66 -6.04 -13.39
C GLU A 84 7.91 -6.53 -14.83
N SER A 85 7.79 -5.66 -15.85
CA SER A 85 7.96 -6.07 -17.24
C SER A 85 8.80 -5.10 -18.06
N THR A 86 9.97 -5.57 -18.52
CA THR A 86 10.78 -4.87 -19.54
C THR A 86 10.18 -4.96 -20.95
N ASP A 87 9.32 -5.96 -21.17
CA ASP A 87 8.84 -6.33 -22.49
C ASP A 87 7.55 -5.60 -22.91
N TYR A 88 6.93 -4.87 -21.97
CA TYR A 88 5.66 -4.18 -22.18
C TYR A 88 5.76 -2.68 -21.89
N THR A 89 4.93 -1.91 -22.58
CA THR A 89 4.81 -0.47 -22.34
C THR A 89 4.00 -0.23 -21.07
N HIS A 90 4.42 0.70 -20.21
CA HIS A 90 3.63 1.06 -19.02
C HIS A 90 2.19 1.44 -19.40
N GLY A 91 1.20 0.84 -18.72
CA GLY A 91 -0.23 1.01 -19.01
C GLY A 91 -0.77 0.11 -20.13
N GLU A 92 0.06 -0.76 -20.72
CA GLU A 92 -0.36 -1.73 -21.74
C GLU A 92 -1.26 -2.80 -21.13
N ILE A 93 -2.42 -3.04 -21.75
CA ILE A 93 -3.37 -4.07 -21.34
C ILE A 93 -2.85 -5.44 -21.80
N ILE A 94 -2.59 -6.33 -20.84
CA ILE A 94 -2.12 -7.69 -21.10
C ILE A 94 -3.24 -8.70 -20.80
N GLY A 95 -3.92 -8.51 -19.67
CA GLY A 95 -4.87 -9.45 -19.09
C GLY A 95 -4.17 -10.53 -18.24
N ILE A 96 -4.89 -11.05 -17.23
CA ILE A 96 -4.48 -12.19 -16.41
C ILE A 96 -5.48 -13.34 -16.54
N PRO A 97 -5.05 -14.60 -16.36
CA PRO A 97 -5.98 -15.72 -16.21
C PRO A 97 -6.77 -15.57 -14.89
N VAL A 98 -8.06 -15.91 -14.94
CA VAL A 98 -8.94 -15.94 -13.77
C VAL A 98 -9.73 -17.25 -13.81
N GLU A 99 -9.24 -18.26 -13.09
CA GLU A 99 -9.90 -19.56 -12.98
C GLU A 99 -11.13 -19.50 -12.06
N GLU A 100 -10.95 -18.93 -10.86
CA GLU A 100 -11.98 -18.80 -9.84
C GLU A 100 -12.11 -17.33 -9.39
N LYS A 101 -13.24 -16.69 -9.70
CA LYS A 101 -13.51 -15.31 -9.30
C LYS A 101 -13.59 -15.13 -7.77
N ASP A 102 -14.10 -16.17 -7.08
CA ASP A 102 -14.29 -16.15 -5.63
C ASP A 102 -12.98 -15.95 -4.86
N ILE A 103 -11.84 -16.41 -5.41
CA ILE A 103 -10.52 -16.18 -4.80
C ILE A 103 -10.29 -14.68 -4.55
N TYR A 104 -10.58 -13.85 -5.54
CA TYR A 104 -10.38 -12.40 -5.49
C TYR A 104 -11.41 -11.72 -4.59
N VAL A 105 -12.66 -12.16 -4.62
CA VAL A 105 -13.74 -11.63 -3.77
C VAL A 105 -13.46 -11.93 -2.29
N ASP A 106 -13.10 -13.17 -1.98
CA ASP A 106 -12.75 -13.63 -0.62
C ASP A 106 -11.52 -12.91 -0.06
N THR A 107 -10.72 -12.29 -0.92
CA THR A 107 -9.55 -11.52 -0.49
C THR A 107 -9.94 -10.30 0.36
N LEU A 108 -11.17 -9.78 0.23
CA LEU A 108 -11.66 -8.70 1.08
C LEU A 108 -11.81 -9.12 2.56
N ASN A 109 -11.86 -10.41 2.88
CA ASN A 109 -11.82 -10.91 4.26
C ASN A 109 -10.50 -10.59 5.00
N TYR A 110 -9.46 -10.15 4.28
CA TYR A 110 -8.24 -9.66 4.91
C TYR A 110 -8.44 -8.30 5.61
N ILE A 111 -9.47 -7.53 5.27
CA ILE A 111 -9.72 -6.18 5.80
C ILE A 111 -9.75 -6.20 7.34
N GLU A 112 -10.40 -7.19 7.94
CA GLU A 112 -10.56 -7.40 9.38
C GLU A 112 -9.22 -7.55 10.09
N ARG A 113 -8.28 -8.24 9.44
CA ARG A 113 -6.96 -8.54 10.01
C ARG A 113 -5.97 -7.41 9.75
N CYS A 114 -6.10 -6.75 8.60
CA CYS A 114 -5.19 -5.69 8.16
C CYS A 114 -5.53 -4.34 8.78
N VAL A 115 -6.82 -4.08 9.02
CA VAL A 115 -7.36 -2.80 9.49
C VAL A 115 -8.44 -3.02 10.56
N PRO A 116 -8.14 -3.69 11.68
CA PRO A 116 -9.15 -4.17 12.63
C PRO A 116 -10.00 -3.06 13.26
N THR A 117 -9.45 -1.86 13.43
CA THR A 117 -10.16 -0.73 14.05
C THR A 117 -11.12 -0.04 13.07
N ASP A 118 -10.84 -0.11 11.77
CA ASP A 118 -11.49 0.73 10.76
C ASP A 118 -12.06 -0.10 9.60
N SER A 119 -12.19 -1.41 9.78
CA SER A 119 -12.63 -2.37 8.75
C SER A 119 -13.95 -1.94 8.10
N SER A 120 -14.92 -1.50 8.91
CA SER A 120 -16.20 -1.00 8.40
C SER A 120 -16.05 0.19 7.45
N HIS A 121 -15.10 1.10 7.69
CA HIS A 121 -14.87 2.23 6.78
C HIS A 121 -14.22 1.73 5.49
N VAL A 122 -13.28 0.78 5.57
CA VAL A 122 -12.62 0.19 4.41
C VAL A 122 -13.63 -0.56 3.54
N HIS A 123 -14.51 -1.37 4.12
CA HIS A 123 -15.59 -2.06 3.40
C HIS A 123 -16.53 -1.12 2.65
N GLN A 124 -16.84 0.04 3.24
CA GLN A 124 -17.69 1.03 2.56
C GLN A 124 -16.95 1.79 1.45
N CYS A 125 -15.62 1.85 1.51
CA CYS A 125 -14.80 2.56 0.53
C CYS A 125 -14.32 1.65 -0.60
N VAL A 126 -14.05 0.38 -0.37
CA VAL A 126 -13.50 -0.56 -1.35
C VAL A 126 -14.63 -1.36 -1.99
N ARG A 127 -14.77 -1.26 -3.32
CA ARG A 127 -15.76 -2.05 -4.08
C ARG A 127 -15.29 -3.48 -4.30
N SER A 128 -16.23 -4.40 -4.51
CA SER A 128 -15.90 -5.76 -4.92
C SER A 128 -15.11 -5.77 -6.24
N PRO A 129 -14.17 -6.71 -6.43
CA PRO A 129 -13.43 -6.84 -7.68
C PRO A 129 -14.36 -7.03 -8.88
N ARG A 130 -14.09 -6.28 -9.95
CA ARG A 130 -14.77 -6.39 -11.24
C ARG A 130 -13.84 -7.07 -12.23
N PHE A 131 -14.40 -7.94 -13.07
CA PHE A 131 -13.64 -8.76 -14.02
C PHE A 131 -14.02 -8.34 -15.43
N ILE A 132 -13.17 -7.53 -16.07
CA ILE A 132 -13.39 -7.02 -17.42
C ILE A 132 -12.67 -7.94 -18.40
N GLU A 133 -13.39 -8.52 -19.36
CA GLU A 133 -12.80 -9.39 -20.37
C GLU A 133 -11.86 -8.61 -21.29
N VAL A 134 -10.72 -9.23 -21.63
CA VAL A 134 -9.72 -8.70 -22.55
C VAL A 134 -9.84 -9.45 -23.87
N MET A 135 -10.28 -8.75 -24.91
CA MET A 135 -10.32 -9.29 -26.26
C MET A 135 -8.90 -9.39 -26.84
N ASP A 136 -8.50 -10.60 -27.18
CA ASP A 136 -7.30 -10.90 -27.96
C ASP A 136 -7.71 -11.26 -29.39
N GLN A 137 -7.17 -10.54 -30.38
CA GLN A 137 -7.47 -10.80 -31.79
C GLN A 137 -6.76 -12.05 -32.33
N LYS A 138 -5.76 -12.56 -31.61
CA LYS A 138 -4.89 -13.66 -32.05
C LYS A 138 -5.04 -14.92 -31.18
N GLY A 139 -5.55 -14.78 -29.97
CA GLY A 139 -5.70 -15.86 -28.99
C GLY A 139 -7.16 -16.26 -28.78
N THR A 140 -7.36 -17.49 -28.32
CA THR A 140 -8.68 -18.01 -27.90
C THR A 140 -8.82 -18.09 -26.38
N GLU A 141 -7.73 -17.87 -25.64
CA GLU A 141 -7.73 -17.92 -24.18
C GLU A 141 -8.42 -16.70 -23.57
N LYS A 142 -9.33 -16.96 -22.63
CA LYS A 142 -10.01 -15.91 -21.89
C LYS A 142 -9.06 -15.31 -20.85
N SER A 143 -8.91 -14.00 -20.90
CA SER A 143 -8.13 -13.23 -19.93
C SER A 143 -8.91 -12.01 -19.48
N PHE A 144 -8.56 -11.49 -18.31
CA PHE A 144 -9.31 -10.42 -17.66
C PHE A 144 -8.38 -9.33 -17.16
N VAL A 145 -8.86 -8.08 -17.16
CA VAL A 145 -8.38 -7.06 -16.24
C VAL A 145 -9.27 -7.12 -15.00
N VAL A 146 -8.66 -7.29 -13.83
CA VAL A 146 -9.39 -7.22 -12.56
C VAL A 146 -9.26 -5.80 -12.02
N GLU A 147 -10.39 -5.13 -11.79
CA GLU A 147 -10.45 -3.76 -11.28
C GLU A 147 -11.05 -3.71 -9.87
N VAL A 148 -10.48 -2.87 -9.01
CA VAL A 148 -11.05 -2.55 -7.71
C VAL A 148 -11.14 -1.02 -7.56
N ASP A 149 -12.37 -0.53 -7.44
CA ASP A 149 -12.65 0.89 -7.20
C ASP A 149 -12.59 1.22 -5.70
N VAL A 150 -12.01 2.37 -5.39
CA VAL A 150 -11.91 2.92 -4.04
C VAL A 150 -12.59 4.30 -4.03
N VAL A 151 -13.63 4.42 -3.22
CA VAL A 151 -14.51 5.59 -3.11
C VAL A 151 -14.49 6.11 -1.67
N PRO A 152 -13.48 6.91 -1.28
CA PRO A 152 -13.38 7.44 0.07
C PRO A 152 -14.35 8.63 0.28
N SER A 153 -15.65 8.34 0.42
CA SER A 153 -16.65 9.37 0.68
C SER A 153 -16.31 10.16 1.94
N LEU A 154 -16.42 11.50 1.86
CA LEU A 154 -16.19 12.40 2.98
C LEU A 154 -17.04 12.04 4.22
N SER A 155 -18.27 11.55 4.01
CA SER A 155 -19.16 11.13 5.10
C SER A 155 -18.62 9.93 5.90
N ILE A 156 -17.80 9.09 5.26
CA ILE A 156 -17.17 7.91 5.86
C ILE A 156 -15.82 8.29 6.46
N VAL A 157 -14.95 8.93 5.66
CA VAL A 157 -13.54 9.12 6.02
C VAL A 157 -13.28 10.33 6.91
N LYS A 158 -14.09 11.38 6.80
CA LYS A 158 -14.04 12.60 7.62
C LYS A 158 -12.58 13.08 7.81
N ASN A 159 -12.17 13.30 9.06
CA ASN A 159 -10.82 13.74 9.44
C ASN A 159 -9.93 12.57 9.93
N LYS A 160 -10.29 11.33 9.59
CA LYS A 160 -9.58 10.13 10.07
C LYS A 160 -8.36 9.81 9.25
N VAL A 161 -7.33 9.29 9.92
CA VAL A 161 -6.14 8.70 9.30
C VAL A 161 -6.17 7.20 9.53
N TYR A 162 -5.96 6.45 8.46
CA TYR A 162 -6.03 5.00 8.43
C TYR A 162 -4.63 4.40 8.40
N ALA A 163 -4.45 3.35 9.19
CA ALA A 163 -3.22 2.58 9.23
C ALA A 163 -3.51 1.11 8.93
N VAL A 164 -2.58 0.46 8.23
CA VAL A 164 -2.76 -0.90 7.73
C VAL A 164 -1.58 -1.78 8.08
N ARG A 165 -1.84 -3.07 8.30
CA ARG A 165 -0.83 -4.13 8.36
C ARG A 165 -0.99 -4.97 7.10
N LEU A 166 -0.12 -4.78 6.11
CA LEU A 166 -0.28 -5.46 4.83
C LEU A 166 0.04 -6.96 4.98
N PRO A 167 -0.75 -7.85 4.34
CA PRO A 167 -0.44 -9.26 4.34
C PRO A 167 0.79 -9.52 3.46
N ASN A 168 1.56 -10.53 3.86
CA ASN A 168 2.70 -11.02 3.11
C ASN A 168 2.80 -12.53 3.29
N PHE A 169 2.90 -13.28 2.19
CA PHE A 169 3.12 -14.72 2.26
C PHE A 169 4.60 -15.00 2.47
N LYS A 170 4.91 -15.81 3.49
CA LYS A 170 6.29 -16.17 3.81
C LYS A 170 6.55 -17.62 3.48
N GLU A 171 7.38 -17.83 2.47
CA GLU A 171 7.76 -19.16 1.98
C GLU A 171 8.38 -20.04 3.07
N SER A 172 9.23 -19.48 3.92
CA SER A 172 9.93 -20.26 4.96
C SER A 172 9.02 -20.84 6.04
N THR A 173 7.86 -20.21 6.29
CA THR A 173 6.89 -20.68 7.29
C THR A 173 5.60 -21.20 6.65
N ASN A 174 5.48 -21.13 5.32
CA ASN A 174 4.31 -21.47 4.52
C ASN A 174 3.01 -20.83 5.08
N LYS A 175 3.10 -19.58 5.55
CA LYS A 175 2.02 -18.86 6.23
C LYS A 175 1.95 -17.40 5.79
N VAL A 176 0.76 -16.82 5.92
CA VAL A 176 0.56 -15.38 5.75
C VAL A 176 0.88 -14.66 7.06
N GLU A 177 1.93 -13.84 7.01
CA GLU A 177 2.32 -12.91 8.06
C GLU A 177 1.82 -11.50 7.72
N PHE A 178 1.74 -10.63 8.73
CA PHE A 178 1.29 -9.25 8.55
C PHE A 178 2.43 -8.32 8.86
N GLU A 179 2.66 -7.37 7.96
CA GLU A 179 3.66 -6.33 8.15
C GLU A 179 3.36 -5.48 9.39
N LYS A 180 4.35 -4.66 9.72
CA LYS A 180 4.19 -3.63 10.72
C LYS A 180 3.07 -2.67 10.31
N LYS A 181 2.37 -2.16 11.32
CA LYS A 181 1.33 -1.16 11.11
C LYS A 181 1.97 0.10 10.52
N GLN A 182 1.41 0.60 9.43
CA GLN A 182 1.90 1.78 8.74
C GLN A 182 0.76 2.65 8.21
N VAL A 183 1.00 3.96 8.18
CA VAL A 183 0.13 4.94 7.53
C VAL A 183 0.66 5.16 6.12
N LEU A 184 -0.21 4.98 5.12
CA LEU A 184 0.14 5.10 3.71
C LEU A 184 -0.58 6.29 3.09
N ARG A 185 0.06 6.96 2.13
CA ARG A 185 -0.59 8.00 1.30
C ARG A 185 -0.21 7.81 -0.17
N ARG A 186 -1.07 8.26 -1.07
CA ARG A 186 -0.71 8.40 -2.48
C ARG A 186 0.21 9.62 -2.66
N VAL A 187 1.28 9.45 -3.42
CA VAL A 187 2.20 10.50 -3.87
C VAL A 187 2.46 10.28 -5.35
N GLY A 188 1.88 11.14 -6.18
CA GLY A 188 1.85 10.89 -7.62
C GLY A 188 1.21 9.54 -7.93
N ALA A 189 1.88 8.75 -8.78
CA ALA A 189 1.45 7.43 -9.20
C ALA A 189 1.70 6.31 -8.17
N SER A 190 2.32 6.58 -7.01
CA SER A 190 2.72 5.56 -6.03
C SER A 190 2.04 5.73 -4.67
N THR A 191 1.97 4.63 -3.91
CA THR A 191 1.52 4.63 -2.52
C THR A 191 2.68 4.40 -1.56
N ASN A 192 2.96 5.38 -0.71
CA ASN A 192 4.18 5.47 0.09
C ASN A 192 3.84 5.62 1.59
N PRO A 193 4.67 5.09 2.51
CA PRO A 193 4.54 5.35 3.94
C PRO A 193 4.74 6.84 4.26
N VAL A 194 3.83 7.43 5.04
CA VAL A 194 3.86 8.86 5.38
C VAL A 194 5.12 9.23 6.18
N LEU A 195 5.52 8.36 7.12
CA LEU A 195 6.59 8.65 8.08
C LEU A 195 7.97 8.72 7.41
N GLU A 196 8.25 7.89 6.40
CA GLU A 196 9.59 7.84 5.80
C GLU A 196 9.86 9.03 4.86
N GLU A 197 8.85 9.57 4.19
CA GLU A 197 9.02 10.73 3.29
C GLU A 197 9.00 12.07 4.01
N GLY A 198 8.13 12.24 5.00
CA GLY A 198 8.05 13.49 5.76
C GLY A 198 9.38 13.80 6.45
N LEU A 199 10.03 12.76 6.98
CA LEU A 199 11.34 12.90 7.62
C LEU A 199 12.44 13.21 6.62
N LYS A 200 12.50 12.52 5.48
CA LYS A 200 13.48 12.85 4.43
C LYS A 200 13.31 14.30 3.94
N HIS A 201 12.08 14.77 3.76
CA HIS A 201 11.87 16.16 3.34
C HIS A 201 12.39 17.16 4.38
N VAL A 202 12.01 16.98 5.65
CA VAL A 202 12.42 17.92 6.71
C VAL A 202 13.93 17.83 7.00
N CYS A 203 14.50 16.63 6.99
CA CYS A 203 15.91 16.39 7.27
C CYS A 203 16.85 16.73 6.11
N ASP A 204 16.47 16.39 4.87
CA ASP A 204 17.38 16.48 3.71
C ASP A 204 17.13 17.75 2.88
N ILE A 205 15.87 18.19 2.78
CA ILE A 205 15.48 19.37 1.97
C ILE A 205 15.43 20.61 2.85
N GLU A 206 14.66 20.59 3.94
CA GLU A 206 14.58 21.74 4.87
C GLU A 206 15.83 21.85 5.77
N LYS A 207 16.65 20.78 5.85
CA LYS A 207 17.84 20.68 6.72
C LYS A 207 17.55 21.03 8.18
N ASN A 208 16.38 20.63 8.69
CA ASN A 208 15.90 20.98 10.02
C ASN A 208 15.53 19.73 10.83
N PRO A 209 16.53 18.98 11.33
CA PRO A 209 16.27 17.77 12.10
C PRO A 209 15.49 18.00 13.39
N GLU A 210 15.60 19.18 14.00
CA GLU A 210 14.87 19.52 15.22
C GLU A 210 13.35 19.54 14.97
N LYS A 211 12.92 20.11 13.84
CA LYS A 211 11.51 20.10 13.43
C LYS A 211 11.01 18.67 13.16
N ALA A 212 11.85 17.82 12.57
CA ALA A 212 11.51 16.40 12.35
C ALA A 212 11.36 15.64 13.68
N ILE A 213 12.23 15.91 14.65
CA ILE A 213 12.15 15.35 16.01
C ILE A 213 10.84 15.80 16.67
N GLN A 214 10.55 17.11 16.69
CA GLN A 214 9.33 17.64 17.30
C GLN A 214 8.06 17.01 16.69
N LEU A 215 8.00 16.93 15.35
CA LEU A 215 6.85 16.31 14.66
C LEU A 215 6.69 14.84 15.03
N LEU A 216 7.78 14.10 15.19
CA LEU A 216 7.72 12.70 15.62
C LEU A 216 7.34 12.53 17.08
N GLU A 217 7.76 13.44 17.96
CA GLU A 217 7.34 13.45 19.37
C GLU A 217 5.84 13.74 19.49
N GLU A 218 5.34 14.72 18.74
CA GLU A 218 3.90 15.01 18.66
C GLU A 218 3.12 13.81 18.09
N ALA A 219 3.62 13.20 17.02
CA ALA A 219 3.05 11.99 16.46
C ALA A 219 3.06 10.84 17.48
N PHE A 220 4.15 10.66 18.23
CA PHE A 220 4.25 9.63 19.27
C PHE A 220 3.13 9.80 20.31
N GLN A 221 2.87 11.03 20.78
CA GLN A 221 1.78 11.30 21.71
C GLN A 221 0.40 11.04 21.08
N GLN A 222 0.18 11.47 19.83
CA GLN A 222 -1.11 11.33 19.16
C GLN A 222 -1.44 9.88 18.78
N PHE A 223 -0.44 9.09 18.38
CA PHE A 223 -0.61 7.71 17.93
C PHE A 223 -0.45 6.68 19.05
N ARG A 224 -0.87 7.05 20.28
CA ARG A 224 -0.87 6.17 21.46
C ARG A 224 0.50 5.55 21.72
N GLU A 225 1.53 6.37 21.58
CA GLU A 225 2.91 6.00 21.86
C GLU A 225 3.35 4.76 21.04
N ASP A 226 3.11 4.77 19.72
CA ASP A 226 3.41 3.63 18.84
C ASP A 226 4.91 3.28 18.87
N ALA A 227 5.20 1.98 19.02
CA ALA A 227 6.58 1.47 19.15
C ALA A 227 7.44 1.74 17.90
N PHE A 228 6.85 1.86 16.71
CA PHE A 228 7.58 2.17 15.47
C PHE A 228 7.83 3.66 15.30
N ILE A 229 7.01 4.52 15.90
CA ILE A 229 7.33 5.95 15.98
C ILE A 229 8.53 6.14 16.93
N ALA A 230 8.53 5.48 18.09
CA ALA A 230 9.71 5.44 18.96
C ALA A 230 10.95 4.86 18.25
N GLN A 231 10.81 3.79 17.46
CA GLN A 231 11.89 3.27 16.63
C GLN A 231 12.42 4.33 15.66
N THR A 232 11.53 5.12 15.07
CA THR A 232 11.88 6.14 14.07
C THR A 232 12.59 7.32 14.73
N LEU A 233 12.13 7.75 15.90
CA LEU A 233 12.84 8.70 16.75
C LEU A 233 14.25 8.21 17.08
N ALA A 234 14.42 6.95 17.48
CA ALA A 234 15.75 6.39 17.75
C ALA A 234 16.67 6.46 16.51
N ARG A 235 16.14 6.13 15.34
CA ARG A 235 16.89 6.16 14.07
C ARG A 235 17.29 7.58 13.66
N LEU A 236 16.39 8.53 13.86
CA LEU A 236 16.66 9.93 13.60
C LEU A 236 17.77 10.45 14.52
N HIS A 237 17.63 10.25 15.84
CA HIS A 237 18.60 10.72 16.82
C HIS A 237 20.01 10.14 16.61
N TYR A 238 20.16 8.83 16.35
CA TYR A 238 21.50 8.29 16.10
C TYR A 238 22.10 8.82 14.79
N THR A 239 21.27 9.17 13.81
CA THR A 239 21.75 9.72 12.52
C THR A 239 22.38 11.09 12.74
N TYR A 240 21.83 11.86 13.67
CA TYR A 240 22.35 13.16 14.10
C TYR A 240 23.28 13.08 15.34
N LYS A 241 23.79 11.88 15.66
CA LYS A 241 24.74 11.63 16.77
C LYS A 241 24.23 12.03 18.18
N MET A 242 22.92 12.11 18.35
CA MET A 242 22.25 12.34 19.63
C MET A 242 22.00 10.99 20.33
N PHE A 243 23.08 10.34 20.76
CA PHE A 243 23.02 8.92 21.11
C PHE A 243 22.25 8.60 22.40
N GLU A 244 22.27 9.49 23.40
CA GLU A 244 21.50 9.31 24.64
C GLU A 244 19.99 9.29 24.35
N GLN A 245 19.53 10.21 23.51
CA GLN A 245 18.14 10.27 23.06
C GLN A 245 17.81 9.06 22.17
N ALA A 246 18.75 8.66 21.31
CA ALA A 246 18.57 7.48 20.47
C ALA A 246 18.38 6.19 21.29
N GLU A 247 19.17 6.03 22.37
CA GLU A 247 19.02 4.94 23.32
C GLU A 247 17.66 5.00 24.03
N HIS A 248 17.29 6.17 24.58
CA HIS A 248 16.00 6.37 25.25
C HIS A 248 14.81 5.92 24.38
N TRP A 249 14.81 6.33 23.11
CA TRP A 249 13.74 5.98 22.17
C TRP A 249 13.79 4.51 21.74
N ALA A 250 14.98 3.91 21.58
CA ALA A 250 15.11 2.48 21.28
C ALA A 250 14.64 1.60 22.44
N GLU A 251 14.91 2.02 23.68
CA GLU A 251 14.38 1.36 24.88
C GLU A 251 12.86 1.47 24.97
N THR A 252 12.32 2.65 24.69
CA THR A 252 10.88 2.90 24.67
C THR A 252 10.18 2.00 23.65
N ALA A 253 10.75 1.87 22.45
CA ALA A 253 10.24 0.97 21.42
C ALA A 253 10.27 -0.50 21.87
N THR A 254 11.41 -0.97 22.37
CA THR A 254 11.60 -2.37 22.80
C THR A 254 10.78 -2.73 24.05
N LYS A 255 10.56 -1.81 24.99
CA LYS A 255 9.65 -2.00 26.13
C LYS A 255 8.21 -2.26 25.68
N LYS A 256 7.77 -1.60 24.61
CA LYS A 256 6.41 -1.77 24.06
C LYS A 256 6.23 -3.07 23.28
N GLN A 257 7.26 -3.54 22.58
CA GLN A 257 7.23 -4.82 21.88
C GLN A 257 8.56 -5.57 22.04
N PRO A 258 8.77 -6.28 23.17
CA PRO A 258 10.07 -6.88 23.51
C PRO A 258 10.57 -7.94 22.52
N ASN A 259 9.64 -8.68 21.90
CA ASN A 259 9.97 -9.77 20.97
C ASN A 259 10.03 -9.33 19.51
N ASN A 260 9.97 -8.02 19.22
CA ASN A 260 10.01 -7.51 17.86
C ASN A 260 11.45 -7.42 17.37
N SER A 261 11.85 -8.35 16.50
CA SER A 261 13.22 -8.46 15.97
C SER A 261 13.73 -7.16 15.34
N CYS A 262 12.87 -6.39 14.68
CA CYS A 262 13.28 -5.16 14.04
C CYS A 262 13.52 -4.02 15.04
N LEU A 263 12.80 -3.97 16.17
CA LEU A 263 13.07 -3.00 17.23
C LEU A 263 14.39 -3.31 17.95
N LEU A 264 14.67 -4.60 18.17
CA LEU A 264 15.93 -5.08 18.73
C LEU A 264 17.10 -4.78 17.79
N ASP A 265 16.93 -4.96 16.48
CA ASP A 265 17.93 -4.54 15.48
C ASP A 265 18.25 -3.05 15.63
N THR A 266 17.24 -2.19 15.71
CA THR A 266 17.46 -0.75 15.91
C THR A 266 18.21 -0.44 17.21
N LYS A 267 17.87 -1.11 18.32
CA LYS A 267 18.63 -0.96 19.59
C LYS A 267 20.10 -1.38 19.40
N GLY A 268 20.36 -2.48 18.69
CA GLY A 268 21.71 -2.90 18.33
C GLY A 268 22.45 -1.87 17.46
N GLN A 269 21.78 -1.27 16.48
CA GLN A 269 22.37 -0.24 15.61
C GLN A 269 22.72 1.04 16.38
N VAL A 270 21.91 1.45 17.37
CA VAL A 270 22.22 2.59 18.24
C VAL A 270 23.56 2.37 18.94
N TYR A 271 23.74 1.26 19.65
CA TYR A 271 25.00 0.97 20.35
C TYR A 271 26.16 0.79 19.40
N LYS A 272 25.95 0.10 18.26
CA LYS A 272 26.98 -0.04 17.23
C LYS A 272 27.49 1.31 16.75
N LYS A 273 26.60 2.27 16.49
CA LYS A 273 26.97 3.60 16.00
C LYS A 273 27.50 4.54 17.08
N TRP A 274 27.12 4.32 18.34
CA TRP A 274 27.60 5.12 19.46
C TRP A 274 29.07 4.80 19.78
N PHE A 275 29.45 3.52 19.72
CA PHE A 275 30.78 3.05 20.12
C PHE A 275 31.70 2.66 18.95
N GLN A 276 31.33 3.00 17.70
CA GLN A 276 32.19 2.91 16.50
C GLN A 276 32.71 4.29 16.10
#